data_AF-A0A2J4PDU6-F1
#
_entry.id   AF-A0A2J4PDU6-F1
#
_cell.length_a   1.000
_cell.length_b   1.000
_cell.length_c   1.000
_cell.angle_alpha   90.00
_cell.angle_beta   90.00
_cell.angle_gamma   90.00
#
_symmetry.space_group_name_H-M   'P 1'
#
loop_
_entity.id
_entity.type
_entity.pdbx_description
1 polymer ?
#
loop_
_entity_poly.entity_id
_entity_poly.type
_entity_poly.pdbx_seq_one_letter_code
_entity_poly.pdbx_strand_id
1 'polypeptide(L)'
;MKTFDWHRMALDKVPVEFLAEVALRSLYTFVLVFIFLKITGRRGVRQMSLFEVLIILTLGSAAGDVAFYDDVPMLPVLAVFITLALLYR
;
A
#
# COMPACT_ATOMS: atom_id res chain seq x y z
N MET A 1 -24.03 -19.45 17.71
CA MET A 1 -23.22 -18.38 17.08
C MET A 1 -23.75 -17.05 17.57
N LYS A 2 -23.01 -16.31 18.39
CA LYS A 2 -23.42 -14.93 18.75
C LYS A 2 -23.17 -14.05 17.54
N THR A 3 -24.21 -13.44 17.01
CA THR A 3 -24.20 -12.63 15.77
C THR A 3 -23.39 -11.33 15.94
N PHE A 4 -23.17 -10.92 17.18
CA PHE A 4 -22.45 -9.72 17.56
C PHE A 4 -21.38 -10.05 18.59
N ASP A 5 -20.26 -10.63 18.14
CA ASP A 5 -19.03 -10.75 18.93
C ASP A 5 -18.08 -9.62 18.54
N TRP A 6 -18.08 -8.54 19.32
CA TRP A 6 -17.20 -7.37 19.11
C TRP A 6 -15.72 -7.76 19.06
N HIS A 7 -15.32 -8.75 19.87
CA HIS A 7 -13.96 -9.29 19.84
C HIS A 7 -13.62 -9.98 18.50
N ARG A 8 -14.62 -10.63 17.89
CA ARG A 8 -14.49 -11.25 16.58
C ARG A 8 -14.47 -10.23 15.45
N MET A 9 -15.17 -9.11 15.63
CA MET A 9 -15.17 -7.99 14.66
C MET A 9 -13.90 -7.12 14.77
N ALA A 10 -13.30 -7.01 15.96
CA ALA A 10 -12.15 -6.15 16.20
C ALA A 10 -10.79 -6.85 16.01
N LEU A 11 -10.65 -8.09 16.47
CA LEU A 11 -9.35 -8.80 16.51
C LEU A 11 -9.43 -10.23 15.94
N ASP A 12 -10.61 -10.85 15.88
CA ASP A 12 -10.80 -12.25 15.47
C ASP A 12 -9.73 -13.20 16.01
N LYS A 13 -8.84 -13.74 15.15
CA LYS A 13 -7.70 -14.61 15.49
C LYS A 13 -6.33 -13.91 15.40
N VAL A 14 -6.31 -12.62 15.13
CA VAL A 14 -5.10 -11.88 14.81
C VAL A 14 -4.39 -11.48 16.11
N PRO A 15 -3.12 -11.89 16.32
CA PRO A 15 -2.37 -11.49 17.50
C PRO A 15 -2.15 -9.98 17.49
N VAL A 16 -2.22 -9.34 18.65
CA VAL A 16 -1.98 -7.88 18.79
C VAL A 16 -0.58 -7.50 18.25
N GLU A 17 0.37 -8.42 18.28
CA GLU A 17 1.70 -8.29 17.69
C GLU A 17 1.67 -8.04 16.18
N PHE A 18 0.68 -8.59 15.46
CA PHE A 18 0.50 -8.35 14.03
C PHE A 18 0.10 -6.89 13.75
N LEU A 19 -0.55 -6.19 14.68
CA LEU A 19 -0.85 -4.76 14.49
C LEU A 19 0.43 -3.91 14.44
N ALA A 20 1.46 -4.28 15.21
CA ALA A 20 2.77 -3.63 15.13
C ALA A 20 3.47 -3.93 13.80
N GLU A 21 3.35 -5.16 13.30
CA GLU A 21 3.86 -5.55 11.98
C GLU A 21 3.15 -4.80 10.85
N VAL A 22 1.82 -4.71 10.89
CA VAL A 22 1.00 -3.91 9.96
C VAL A 22 1.41 -2.45 10.00
N ALA A 23 1.66 -1.88 11.19
CA ALA A 23 2.13 -0.50 11.31
C ALA A 23 3.50 -0.30 10.64
N LEU A 24 4.45 -1.22 10.82
CA LEU A 24 5.76 -1.19 10.17
C LEU A 24 5.67 -1.36 8.65
N ARG A 25 4.88 -2.33 8.18
CA ARG A 25 4.60 -2.57 6.75
C ARG A 25 3.95 -1.35 6.11
N SER A 26 2.98 -0.74 6.80
CA SER A 26 2.33 0.51 6.37
C SER A 26 3.32 1.66 6.27
N LEU A 27 4.23 1.80 7.25
CA LEU A 27 5.26 2.84 7.23
C LEU A 27 6.22 2.64 6.05
N TYR A 28 6.67 1.41 5.80
CA TYR A 28 7.54 1.07 4.67
C TYR A 28 6.88 1.43 3.34
N THR A 29 5.63 0.98 3.15
CA THR A 29 4.89 1.25 1.91
C THR A 29 4.57 2.72 1.74
N PHE A 30 4.27 3.45 2.82
CA PHE A 30 4.11 4.91 2.80
C PHE A 30 5.37 5.60 2.30
N VAL A 31 6.55 5.23 2.80
CA VAL A 31 7.82 5.81 2.36
C VAL A 31 8.07 5.53 0.88
N LEU A 32 7.78 4.32 0.39
CA LEU A 32 7.89 4.00 -1.04
C LEU A 32 6.97 4.88 -1.89
N VAL A 33 5.67 4.89 -1.58
CA VAL A 33 4.66 5.73 -2.26
C VAL A 33 5.07 7.19 -2.25
N PHE A 34 5.51 7.70 -1.10
CA PHE A 34 5.95 9.08 -0.97
C PHE A 34 7.15 9.41 -1.87
N ILE A 35 8.17 8.54 -1.90
CA ILE A 35 9.34 8.70 -2.77
C ILE A 35 8.92 8.69 -4.24
N PHE A 36 8.05 7.77 -4.65
CA PHE A 36 7.56 7.70 -6.02
C PHE A 36 6.77 8.94 -6.40
N LEU A 37 5.82 9.39 -5.58
CA LEU A 37 5.07 10.62 -5.84
C LEU A 37 6.01 11.83 -5.97
N LYS A 38 7.06 11.88 -5.15
CA LYS A 38 8.09 12.92 -5.23
C LYS A 38 8.90 12.86 -6.53
N ILE A 39 9.17 11.67 -7.06
CA ILE A 39 9.88 11.46 -8.34
C ILE A 39 8.97 11.74 -9.55
N THR A 40 7.76 11.20 -9.54
CA THR A 40 6.74 11.26 -10.61
C THR A 40 6.18 12.69 -10.79
N GLY A 41 6.18 13.51 -9.73
CA GLY A 41 6.44 14.94 -9.92
C GLY A 41 5.45 15.96 -9.36
N ARG A 42 5.83 17.23 -9.56
CA ARG A 42 5.18 18.48 -9.15
C ARG A 42 4.05 18.95 -10.10
N ARG A 43 3.34 18.04 -10.76
CA ARG A 43 2.22 18.43 -11.65
C ARG A 43 0.94 18.56 -10.82
N GLY A 44 0.32 19.72 -10.85
CA GLY A 44 -0.92 19.97 -10.10
C GLY A 44 -2.02 18.98 -10.50
N VAL A 45 -2.84 18.57 -9.52
CA VAL A 45 -3.95 17.60 -9.62
C VAL A 45 -4.86 17.80 -10.84
N ARG A 46 -4.90 19.01 -11.40
CA ARG A 46 -5.78 19.41 -12.51
C ARG A 46 -5.28 19.01 -13.91
N GLN A 47 -4.03 18.56 -14.07
CA GLN A 47 -3.46 18.12 -15.34
C GLN A 47 -2.87 16.70 -15.27
N MET A 48 -3.25 15.89 -14.27
CA MET A 48 -2.81 14.51 -14.23
C MET A 48 -3.38 13.73 -15.41
N SER A 49 -2.50 13.03 -16.12
CA SER A 49 -2.90 12.14 -17.22
C SER A 49 -3.76 11.00 -16.67
N LEU A 50 -4.73 10.49 -17.44
CA LEU A 50 -5.45 9.25 -17.10
C LEU A 50 -4.50 8.11 -16.74
N PHE A 51 -3.30 8.11 -17.35
CA PHE A 51 -2.24 7.14 -17.08
C PHE A 51 -1.66 7.26 -15.66
N GLU A 52 -1.45 8.47 -15.14
CA GLU A 52 -0.94 8.71 -13.78
C GLU A 52 -1.95 8.27 -12.72
N VAL A 53 -3.24 8.52 -12.98
CA VAL A 53 -4.33 8.07 -12.10
C VAL A 53 -4.39 6.54 -12.05
N LEU A 54 -4.27 5.86 -13.19
CA LEU A 54 -4.23 4.40 -13.25
C LEU A 54 -3.03 3.83 -12.48
N ILE A 55 -1.85 4.45 -12.60
CA ILE A 55 -0.64 4.06 -11.86
C ILE A 55 -0.85 4.22 -10.35
N ILE A 56 -1.39 5.37 -9.91
CA ILE A 56 -1.64 5.61 -8.48
C ILE A 56 -2.66 4.61 -7.93
N LEU A 57 -3.71 4.28 -8.68
CA LEU A 57 -4.70 3.28 -8.28
C LEU A 57 -4.11 1.88 -8.16
N THR A 58 -3.30 1.44 -9.15
CA THR A 58 -2.65 0.12 -9.11
C THR A 58 -1.59 0.03 -8.01
N LEU A 59 -0.78 1.08 -7.83
CA LEU A 59 0.17 1.17 -6.72
C LEU A 59 -0.54 1.20 -5.37
N GLY A 60 -1.65 1.92 -5.24
CA GLY A 60 -2.45 1.99 -4.03
C GLY A 60 -3.02 0.64 -3.61
N SER A 61 -3.48 -0.17 -4.58
CA SER A 61 -3.94 -1.53 -4.32
C SER A 61 -2.80 -2.42 -3.83
N ALA A 62 -1.70 -2.50 -4.57
CA ALA A 62 -0.55 -3.33 -4.20
C ALA A 62 0.08 -2.92 -2.85
N ALA A 63 0.09 -1.61 -2.58
CA ALA A 63 0.50 -1.04 -1.31
C ALA A 63 -0.40 -1.48 -0.14
N GLY A 64 -1.72 -1.47 -0.36
CA GLY A 64 -2.69 -1.99 0.59
C GLY A 64 -2.47 -3.47 0.87
N ASP A 65 -2.26 -4.26 -0.18
CA ASP A 65 -2.08 -5.71 -0.06
C ASP A 65 -0.89 -6.07 0.85
N VAL A 66 0.25 -5.37 0.71
CA VAL A 66 1.42 -5.59 1.60
C VAL A 66 1.15 -5.17 3.04
N ALA A 67 0.31 -4.16 3.27
CA ALA A 67 0.00 -3.69 4.61
C ALA A 67 -1.00 -4.60 5.33
N PHE A 68 -1.96 -5.19 4.61
CA PHE A 68 -3.06 -5.95 5.20
C PHE A 68 -2.79 -7.45 5.28
N TYR A 69 -2.03 -8.01 4.35
CA TYR A 69 -1.84 -9.45 4.25
C TYR A 69 -0.44 -9.86 4.69
N ASP A 70 -0.36 -10.87 5.55
CA ASP A 70 0.87 -11.41 6.10
C ASP A 70 1.69 -12.19 5.07
N ASP A 71 1.01 -12.81 4.11
CA ASP A 71 1.56 -13.64 3.02
C ASP A 71 2.16 -12.85 1.86
N VAL A 72 1.92 -11.54 1.77
CA VAL A 72 2.46 -10.69 0.69
C VAL A 72 3.86 -10.18 1.08
N PRO A 73 4.93 -10.55 0.34
CA PRO A 73 6.27 -10.06 0.63
C PRO A 73 6.43 -8.60 0.20
N MET A 74 7.27 -7.85 0.91
CA MET A 74 7.55 -6.44 0.59
C MET A 74 8.38 -6.24 -0.68
N LEU A 75 9.14 -7.25 -1.10
CA LEU A 75 10.05 -7.19 -2.25
C LEU A 75 9.32 -7.05 -3.61
N PRO A 76 8.25 -7.83 -3.91
CA PRO A 76 7.42 -7.63 -5.11
C PRO A 76 6.91 -6.19 -5.27
N VAL A 77 6.43 -5.56 -4.19
CA VAL A 77 5.94 -4.17 -4.27
C VAL A 77 7.06 -3.19 -4.58
N LEU A 78 8.24 -3.39 -3.98
CA LEU A 78 9.41 -2.59 -4.33
C LEU A 78 9.81 -2.78 -5.80
N ALA A 79 9.74 -4.00 -6.33
CA ALA A 79 10.02 -4.26 -7.74
C ALA A 79 9.01 -3.55 -8.65
N VAL A 80 7.71 -3.60 -8.35
CA VAL A 80 6.66 -2.86 -9.09
C VAL A 80 6.90 -1.35 -9.04
N PHE A 81 7.29 -0.83 -7.88
CA PHE A 81 7.64 0.59 -7.73
C PHE A 81 8.80 0.99 -8.64
N ILE A 82 9.87 0.20 -8.66
CA ILE A 82 11.06 0.47 -9.47
C ILE A 82 10.75 0.36 -10.96
N THR A 83 10.03 -0.68 -11.39
CA THR A 83 9.69 -0.86 -12.81
C THR A 83 8.84 0.28 -13.33
N LEU A 84 7.80 0.69 -12.59
CA LEU A 84 6.96 1.82 -12.95
C LEU A 84 7.73 3.14 -12.92
N ALA A 85 8.60 3.35 -11.94
CA ALA A 85 9.43 4.55 -11.87
C ALA A 85 10.42 4.64 -13.05
N LEU A 86 10.90 3.51 -13.57
CA LEU A 86 11.74 3.46 -14.76
C LEU A 86 10.96 3.65 -16.06
N LEU A 87 9.76 3.07 -16.17
CA LEU A 87 8.91 3.15 -17.36
C LEU A 87 8.23 4.51 -17.54
N TYR A 88 7.88 5.17 -16.42
CA TYR A 88 7.20 6.47 -16.45
C TYR A 88 8.17 7.64 -16.65
N ARG A 89 9.46 7.44 -16.38
CA ARG A 89 10.50 8.44 -16.56
C ARG A 89 10.95 8.52 -18.02
#